data_AF-A0AAP8KKW2-F1
#
_entry.id   AF-A0AAP8KKW2-F1
#
_cell.length_a   1.000
_cell.length_b   1.000
_cell.length_c   1.000
_cell.angle_alpha   90.00
_cell.angle_beta   90.00
_cell.angle_gamma   90.00
#
_symmetry.space_group_name_H-M   'P 1'
#
loop_
_entity.id
_entity.type
_entity.pdbx_description
1 polymer ?
#
loop_
_entity_poly.entity_id
_entity_poly.type
_entity_poly.pdbx_seq_one_letter_code
_entity_poly.pdbx_strand_id
1 'polypeptide(L)'
;MILSRLTKTKYLSTAWTGYGAKEAGGRWNSVGVSMVYVSETASLTMLETLVHLHAAQIMDSFTLLSIDVPDELIQSANMDELPGNWADEDAPQELADYGDAWSFTRSSVALRVPSALSPVE
;
A
#
# COMPACT_ATOMS: atom_id res chain seq x y z
N MET A 1 13.93 7.67 3.26
CA MET A 1 12.78 8.57 3.01
C MET A 1 11.67 8.33 4.01
N ILE A 2 10.87 9.36 4.30
CA ILE A 2 9.70 9.27 5.20
C ILE A 2 8.50 8.77 4.39
N LEU A 3 7.88 7.69 4.85
CA LEU A 3 6.67 7.10 4.29
C LEU A 3 5.52 7.26 5.28
N SER A 4 4.32 7.48 4.78
CA SER A 4 3.11 7.75 5.55
C SER A 4 2.09 6.63 5.40
N ARG A 5 1.32 6.38 6.46
CA ARG A 5 0.22 5.41 6.51
C ARG A 5 -0.94 5.96 7.32
N LEU A 6 -2.15 5.88 6.79
CA LEU A 6 -3.36 6.22 7.50
C LEU A 6 -4.07 4.94 7.94
N THR A 7 -4.39 4.83 9.22
CA THR A 7 -5.10 3.66 9.75
C THR A 7 -6.15 4.06 10.77
N LYS A 8 -7.19 3.25 10.94
CA LYS A 8 -8.19 3.50 11.98
C LYS A 8 -7.50 3.40 13.34
N THR A 9 -7.70 4.38 14.21
CA THR A 9 -7.04 4.52 15.52
C THR A 9 -7.18 3.25 16.37
N LYS A 10 -8.31 2.54 16.27
CA LYS A 10 -8.52 1.26 16.96
C LYS A 10 -7.57 0.12 16.55
N TYR A 11 -6.89 0.22 15.41
CA TYR A 11 -5.95 -0.77 14.89
C TYR A 11 -4.48 -0.35 15.03
N LEU A 12 -4.20 0.72 15.79
CA LEU A 12 -2.85 1.28 15.96
C LEU A 12 -1.81 0.24 16.42
N SER A 13 -2.16 -0.60 17.38
CA SER A 13 -1.26 -1.64 17.91
C SER A 13 -0.83 -2.67 16.86
N THR A 14 -1.61 -2.82 15.79
CA THR A 14 -1.38 -3.77 14.70
C THR A 14 -1.00 -3.09 13.39
N ALA A 15 -0.82 -1.76 13.37
CA ALA A 15 -0.75 -0.97 12.15
C ALA A 15 0.37 -1.39 11.19
N TRP A 16 1.48 -1.89 11.74
CA TRP A 16 2.68 -2.31 11.01
C TRP A 16 2.78 -3.82 10.81
N THR A 17 1.77 -4.59 11.21
CA THR A 17 1.80 -6.06 11.10
C THR A 17 1.42 -6.57 9.72
N GLY A 18 0.72 -5.74 8.93
CA GLY A 18 0.11 -6.12 7.65
C GLY A 18 -1.16 -6.98 7.77
N TYR A 19 -1.67 -7.20 8.99
CA TYR A 19 -2.82 -8.07 9.25
C TYR A 19 -4.05 -7.76 8.38
N GLY A 20 -4.40 -6.48 8.22
CA GLY A 20 -5.57 -6.09 7.41
C GLY A 20 -5.45 -6.52 5.94
N ALA A 21 -4.27 -6.32 5.33
CA ALA A 21 -4.01 -6.73 3.96
C ALA A 21 -3.95 -8.27 3.84
N LYS A 22 -3.45 -8.95 4.87
CA LYS A 22 -3.44 -10.41 4.92
C LYS A 22 -4.85 -11.00 4.87
N GLU A 23 -5.79 -10.44 5.62
CA GLU A 23 -7.14 -10.99 5.71
C GLU A 23 -8.00 -10.65 4.49
N ALA A 24 -7.86 -9.45 3.92
CA ALA A 24 -8.71 -8.97 2.84
C ALA A 24 -8.09 -9.13 1.44
N GLY A 25 -6.76 -9.30 1.35
CA GLY A 25 -6.02 -9.07 0.12
C GLY A 25 -5.90 -7.58 -0.22
N GLY A 26 -5.26 -7.27 -1.33
CA GLY A 26 -5.10 -5.94 -1.87
C GLY A 26 -4.64 -5.99 -3.32
N ARG A 27 -4.48 -4.81 -3.94
CA ARG A 27 -3.98 -4.71 -5.34
C ARG A 27 -2.62 -5.41 -5.52
N TRP A 28 -1.79 -5.42 -4.49
CA TRP A 28 -0.41 -5.94 -4.54
C TRP A 28 -0.16 -7.12 -3.60
N ASN A 29 -1.21 -7.77 -3.06
CA ASN A 29 -1.03 -8.94 -2.22
C ASN A 29 -2.26 -9.85 -2.24
N SER A 30 -2.05 -11.16 -2.26
CA SER A 30 -3.15 -12.12 -2.10
C SER A 30 -3.58 -12.26 -0.64
N VAL A 31 -4.80 -12.79 -0.45
CA VAL A 31 -5.27 -13.24 0.87
C VAL A 31 -4.28 -14.25 1.44
N GLY A 32 -3.87 -14.04 2.69
CA GLY A 32 -2.86 -14.85 3.38
C GLY A 32 -1.45 -14.28 3.38
N VAL A 33 -1.15 -13.31 2.49
CA VAL A 33 0.15 -12.62 2.43
C VAL A 33 0.07 -11.29 3.18
N SER A 34 0.93 -11.10 4.18
CA SER A 34 0.92 -9.88 5.00
C SER A 34 1.71 -8.77 4.32
N MET A 35 1.07 -7.61 4.12
CA MET A 35 1.71 -6.43 3.52
C MET A 35 1.25 -5.15 4.19
N VAL A 36 2.14 -4.15 4.25
CA VAL A 36 1.81 -2.82 4.76
C VAL A 36 1.90 -1.81 3.62
N TYR A 37 0.77 -1.18 3.31
CA TYR A 37 0.69 -0.08 2.36
C TYR A 37 1.04 1.24 3.02
N VAL A 38 1.97 1.96 2.38
CA VAL A 38 2.43 3.30 2.74
C VAL A 38 2.55 4.14 1.47
N SER A 39 2.54 5.45 1.62
CA SER A 39 2.72 6.41 0.51
C SER A 39 3.80 7.43 0.86
N GLU A 40 4.38 8.07 -0.13
CA GLU A 40 5.48 9.03 0.07
C GLU A 40 5.00 10.37 0.62
N THR A 41 3.73 10.69 0.40
CA THR A 41 3.11 11.92 0.88
C THR A 41 1.92 11.61 1.76
N ALA A 42 1.75 12.40 2.82
CA ALA A 42 0.57 12.35 3.66
C ALA A 42 -0.70 12.68 2.86
N SER A 43 -0.60 13.57 1.87
CA SER A 43 -1.68 13.92 0.96
C SER A 43 -2.17 12.73 0.14
N LEU A 44 -1.26 11.94 -0.45
CA LEU A 44 -1.63 10.73 -1.19
C LEU A 44 -2.25 9.68 -0.27
N THR A 45 -1.66 9.50 0.93
CA THR A 45 -2.19 8.58 1.95
C THR A 45 -3.64 8.92 2.32
N MET A 46 -3.94 10.22 2.45
CA MET A 46 -5.30 10.69 2.71
C MET A 46 -6.21 10.52 1.50
N LEU A 47 -5.74 10.80 0.28
CA LEU A 47 -6.53 10.65 -0.96
C LEU A 47 -7.02 9.20 -1.13
N GLU A 48 -6.10 8.23 -1.05
CA GLU A 48 -6.41 6.79 -1.14
C GLU A 48 -7.47 6.37 -0.11
N THR A 49 -7.44 6.97 1.08
CA THR A 49 -8.41 6.64 2.14
C THR A 49 -9.75 7.37 1.94
N LEU A 50 -9.73 8.62 1.49
CA LEU A 50 -10.92 9.46 1.34
C LEU A 50 -11.80 9.03 0.17
N VAL A 51 -11.22 8.56 -0.95
CA VAL A 51 -12.00 8.05 -2.10
C VAL A 51 -12.89 6.87 -1.68
N HIS A 52 -12.47 6.10 -0.68
CA HIS A 52 -13.25 4.98 -0.15
C HIS A 52 -14.16 5.35 1.04
N LEU A 53 -14.12 6.59 1.54
CA LEU A 53 -14.91 7.05 2.68
C LEU A 53 -16.01 8.02 2.25
N HIS A 54 -17.26 7.57 2.31
CA HIS A 54 -18.45 8.38 2.02
C HIS A 54 -18.74 9.50 3.06
N ALA A 55 -17.94 9.64 4.12
CA ALA A 55 -18.13 10.66 5.15
C ALA A 55 -16.81 11.15 5.76
N ALA A 56 -16.49 12.44 5.56
CA ALA A 56 -15.30 13.09 6.09
C ALA A 56 -15.21 13.08 7.63
N GLN A 57 -16.34 12.95 8.32
CA GLN A 57 -16.43 12.87 9.79
C GLN A 57 -15.77 11.62 10.38
N ILE A 58 -15.41 10.63 9.56
CA ILE A 58 -14.74 9.41 10.02
C ILE A 58 -13.24 9.68 10.26
N MET A 59 -12.68 10.80 9.76
CA MET A 59 -11.26 11.14 9.88
C MET A 59 -10.75 11.23 11.33
N ASP A 60 -11.58 11.65 12.27
CA ASP A 60 -11.22 11.69 13.71
C ASP A 60 -10.92 10.29 14.29
N SER A 61 -11.40 9.24 13.61
CA SER A 61 -11.13 7.85 13.95
C SER A 61 -9.90 7.28 13.24
N PHE A 62 -9.13 8.10 12.54
CA PHE A 62 -7.88 7.72 11.88
C PHE A 62 -6.68 8.37 12.53
N THR A 63 -5.55 7.69 12.46
CA THR A 63 -4.24 8.20 12.87
C THR A 63 -3.29 8.09 11.68
N LEU A 64 -2.63 9.21 11.38
CA LEU A 64 -1.53 9.24 10.43
C LEU A 64 -0.25 8.79 11.13
N LEU A 65 0.38 7.79 10.56
CA LEU A 65 1.64 7.23 11.01
C LEU A 65 2.70 7.53 9.97
N SER A 66 3.95 7.68 10.43
CA SER A 66 5.10 7.81 9.56
C SER A 66 6.20 6.85 9.97
N ILE A 67 6.98 6.40 8.99
CA ILE A 67 8.16 5.55 9.16
C ILE A 67 9.27 6.06 8.26
N ASP A 68 10.51 6.04 8.74
CA ASP A 68 11.68 6.34 7.92
C ASP A 68 12.30 5.05 7.42
N VAL A 69 12.47 4.95 6.10
CA VAL A 69 13.05 3.79 5.42
C VAL A 69 14.20 4.27 4.54
N PRO A 70 15.44 3.82 4.77
CA PRO A 70 16.56 4.14 3.89
C PRO A 70 16.28 3.78 2.43
N ASP A 71 16.56 4.70 1.51
CA ASP A 71 16.19 4.56 0.09
C ASP A 71 16.85 3.33 -0.56
N GLU A 72 18.04 2.93 -0.09
CA GLU A 72 18.74 1.72 -0.53
C GLU A 72 18.01 0.40 -0.21
N LEU A 73 17.06 0.43 0.73
CA LEU A 73 16.24 -0.73 1.11
C LEU A 73 14.92 -0.78 0.33
N ILE A 74 14.71 0.13 -0.62
CA ILE A 74 13.51 0.26 -1.42
C ILE A 74 13.83 -0.19 -2.86
N GLN A 75 13.11 -1.21 -3.32
CA GLN A 75 13.17 -1.67 -4.70
C GLN A 75 12.05 -0.99 -5.49
N SER A 76 12.32 -0.51 -6.70
CA SER A 76 11.27 -0.06 -7.62
C SER A 76 10.68 -1.25 -8.38
N ALA A 77 9.36 -1.24 -8.56
CA ALA A 77 8.69 -2.22 -9.41
C ALA A 77 9.09 -2.04 -10.88
N ASN A 78 9.18 -3.16 -11.60
CA ASN A 78 9.44 -3.14 -13.03
C ASN A 78 8.12 -2.90 -13.78
N MET A 79 7.97 -1.72 -14.36
CA MET A 79 6.76 -1.34 -15.10
C MET A 79 6.51 -2.22 -16.33
N ASP A 80 7.56 -2.79 -16.94
CA ASP A 80 7.43 -3.66 -18.10
C ASP A 80 6.85 -5.05 -17.76
N GLU A 81 6.85 -5.41 -16.48
CA GLU A 81 6.27 -6.67 -15.97
C GLU A 81 4.80 -6.51 -15.55
N LEU A 82 4.31 -5.27 -15.47
CA LEU A 82 2.93 -5.00 -15.08
C LEU A 82 1.98 -5.13 -16.29
N PRO A 83 0.77 -5.67 -16.09
CA PRO A 83 -0.21 -5.76 -17.15
C PRO A 83 -0.69 -4.36 -17.58
N GLY A 84 -1.09 -4.19 -18.84
CA GLY A 84 -1.49 -2.88 -19.37
C GLY A 84 -2.69 -2.23 -18.66
N ASN A 85 -3.48 -3.01 -17.94
CA ASN A 85 -4.64 -2.58 -17.14
C ASN A 85 -4.34 -2.53 -15.63
N TRP A 86 -3.07 -2.37 -15.24
CA TRP A 86 -2.66 -2.39 -13.83
C TRP A 86 -3.34 -1.31 -12.96
N ALA A 87 -3.76 -0.19 -13.58
CA ALA A 87 -4.37 0.96 -12.92
C ALA A 87 -5.91 0.92 -12.86
N ASP A 88 -6.54 -0.10 -13.44
CA ASP A 88 -8.00 -0.22 -13.46
C ASP A 88 -8.56 -0.37 -12.03
N GLU A 89 -9.81 0.07 -11.82
CA GLU A 89 -10.49 -0.01 -10.51
C GLU A 89 -10.49 -1.45 -9.98
N ASP A 90 -10.87 -2.39 -10.83
CA ASP A 90 -10.72 -3.82 -10.60
C ASP A 90 -9.28 -4.25 -10.88
N ALA A 91 -8.50 -4.40 -9.81
CA ALA A 91 -7.11 -4.82 -9.90
C ALA A 91 -6.97 -6.23 -10.50
N PRO A 92 -6.19 -6.41 -11.58
CA PRO A 92 -5.87 -7.74 -12.10
C PRO A 92 -5.11 -8.58 -11.06
N GLN A 93 -5.39 -9.89 -11.02
CA GLN A 93 -4.77 -10.82 -10.07
C GLN A 93 -3.24 -10.87 -10.25
N GLU A 94 -2.74 -10.64 -11.46
CA GLU A 94 -1.33 -10.59 -11.79
C GLU A 94 -0.54 -9.58 -10.93
N LEU A 95 -1.18 -8.51 -10.43
CA LEU A 95 -0.55 -7.54 -9.54
C LEU A 95 -0.34 -8.09 -8.12
N ALA A 96 -1.30 -8.86 -7.62
CA ALA A 96 -1.18 -9.54 -6.35
C ALA A 96 -0.08 -10.61 -6.44
N ASP A 97 -0.04 -11.37 -7.53
CA ASP A 97 0.99 -12.39 -7.78
C ASP A 97 2.40 -11.75 -7.85
N TYR A 98 2.52 -10.57 -8.48
CA TYR A 98 3.76 -9.79 -8.51
C TYR A 98 4.24 -9.40 -7.10
N GLY A 99 3.35 -8.85 -6.28
CA GLY A 99 3.69 -8.45 -4.91
C GLY A 99 3.94 -9.63 -3.97
N ASP A 100 3.24 -10.75 -4.16
CA ASP A 100 3.46 -11.99 -3.43
C ASP A 100 4.85 -12.57 -3.73
N ALA A 101 5.27 -12.55 -5.00
CA ALA A 101 6.61 -12.97 -5.42
C ALA A 101 7.69 -12.10 -4.77
N TRP A 102 7.51 -10.78 -4.76
CA TRP A 102 8.39 -9.86 -4.04
C TRP A 102 8.46 -10.20 -2.54
N SER A 103 7.30 -10.36 -1.88
CA SER A 103 7.22 -10.69 -0.46
C SER A 103 7.92 -12.02 -0.14
N PHE A 104 7.77 -13.02 -1.01
CA PHE A 104 8.39 -14.33 -0.86
C PHE A 104 9.91 -14.29 -1.00
N THR A 105 10.42 -13.55 -2.00
CA THR A 105 11.87 -13.44 -2.25
C THR A 105 12.60 -12.62 -1.20
N ARG A 106 11.92 -11.70 -0.51
CA ARG A 106 12.50 -10.81 0.51
C ARG A 106 13.70 -10.02 -0.03
N SER A 107 13.63 -9.62 -1.29
CA SER A 107 14.71 -8.92 -1.99
C SER A 107 15.00 -7.52 -1.45
N SER A 108 14.00 -6.89 -0.82
CA SER A 108 14.08 -5.55 -0.23
C SER A 108 13.13 -5.42 0.96
N VAL A 109 13.24 -4.30 1.71
CA VAL A 109 12.32 -3.99 2.82
C VAL A 109 11.00 -3.41 2.30
N ALA A 110 11.06 -2.62 1.24
CA ALA A 110 9.89 -2.04 0.60
C ALA A 110 9.96 -2.18 -0.93
N LEU A 111 8.78 -2.19 -1.54
CA LEU A 111 8.58 -2.17 -2.98
C LEU A 111 7.82 -0.89 -3.33
N ARG A 112 8.46 -0.02 -4.12
CA ARG A 112 7.83 1.17 -4.69
C ARG A 112 7.05 0.77 -5.93
N VAL A 113 5.76 1.07 -5.92
CA VAL A 113 4.80 0.81 -7.00
C VAL A 113 4.11 2.11 -7.38
N PRO A 114 3.65 2.29 -8.63
CA PRO A 114 2.87 3.48 -9.00
C PRO A 114 1.51 3.48 -8.29
N SER A 115 1.01 4.66 -7.91
CA SER A 115 -0.38 4.78 -7.47
C SER A 115 -1.34 4.67 -8.66
N ALA A 116 -2.40 3.86 -8.52
CA ALA A 116 -3.45 3.78 -9.53
C ALA A 116 -4.30 5.07 -9.58
N LEU A 117 -4.41 5.79 -8.46
CA LEU A 117 -5.15 7.05 -8.37
C LEU A 117 -4.34 8.26 -8.87
N SER A 118 -3.03 8.24 -8.65
CA SER A 118 -2.11 9.29 -9.08
C SER A 118 -0.83 8.67 -9.66
N PRO A 119 -0.82 8.25 -10.94
CA PRO A 119 0.33 7.56 -11.54
C PRO A 119 1.63 8.36 -11.64
N VAL A 120 1.57 9.67 -11.33
CA VAL A 120 2.72 10.58 -11.32
C VAL A 120 3.41 10.66 -9.95
N GLU A 121 2.82 10.07 -8.91
CA GLU A 121 3.37 9.94 -7.55
C GLU A 121 3.85 8.52 -7.25
#